data_AF-R6QGS6-F1
#
_entry.id   AF-R6QGS6-F1
#
_cell.length_a   1.000
_cell.length_b   1.000
_cell.length_c   1.000
_cell.angle_alpha   90.00
_cell.angle_beta   90.00
_cell.angle_gamma   90.00
#
_symmetry.space_group_name_H-M   'P 1'
#
loop_
_entity.id
_entity.type
_entity.pdbx_description
1 polymer ?
#
loop_
_entity_poly.entity_id
_entity_poly.type
_entity_poly.pdbx_seq_one_letter_code
_entity_poly.pdbx_strand_id
1 'polypeptide(L)'
;MTKEEKQTKKLAKKEAKSEKKEAKAEKANAKYKAKAEKKHAKAYASFVKDTEKKNAKLQAKAQKDGKEFVPIAIPNVDEYQTKKEIKAEKATTKAYGKYVKKLEKKNAKVEKKCAKKGKPFVPVQIPTEEEFANSSTANQNKAGKIILMIILLLLIWFLIYFIIMYVNTAYVAPVVEETTVAEESKKPAVYDLYSNPHEITTTPDYNVNDAKRMLKQTIHDNWREIGYSSDASNSAISFNNSIKTVNGADCYMFTCSGKQYAVAVKLSAVYYVNNGEYVPLSFANTDILFE
;
A
#
# COMPACT_ATOMS: atom_id res chain seq x y z
N MET A 1 11.72 -23.18 41.45
CA MET A 1 11.69 -23.44 40.00
C MET A 1 13.03 -23.02 39.41
N THR A 2 13.84 -23.99 39.01
CA THR A 2 15.18 -23.76 38.45
C THR A 2 15.10 -23.19 37.02
N LYS A 3 16.22 -22.65 36.52
CA LYS A 3 16.29 -22.02 35.20
C LYS A 3 15.96 -23.00 34.07
N GLU A 4 16.29 -24.28 34.25
CA GLU A 4 16.00 -25.39 33.34
C GLU A 4 14.51 -25.74 33.30
N GLU A 5 13.82 -25.83 34.44
CA GLU A 5 12.37 -26.08 34.51
C GLU A 5 11.54 -24.98 33.81
N LYS A 6 12.02 -23.73 33.82
CA LYS A 6 11.37 -22.62 33.09
C LYS A 6 11.58 -22.72 31.58
N GLN A 7 12.71 -23.26 31.11
CA GLN A 7 12.99 -23.42 29.68
C GLN A 7 12.20 -24.59 29.08
N THR A 8 12.15 -25.74 29.75
CA THR A 8 11.38 -26.91 29.31
C THR A 8 9.87 -26.60 29.25
N LYS A 9 9.32 -25.90 30.25
CA LYS A 9 7.91 -25.46 30.24
C LYS A 9 7.61 -24.44 29.12
N LYS A 10 8.59 -23.62 28.70
CA LYS A 10 8.45 -22.70 27.56
C LYS A 10 8.51 -23.43 26.21
N LEU A 11 9.37 -24.44 26.07
CA LEU A 11 9.46 -25.27 24.86
C LEU A 11 8.16 -26.07 24.66
N ALA A 12 7.72 -26.78 25.70
CA ALA A 12 6.47 -27.55 25.65
C ALA A 12 5.24 -26.66 25.33
N LYS A 13 5.19 -25.42 25.84
CA LYS A 13 4.13 -24.46 25.49
C LYS A 13 4.23 -23.94 24.06
N LYS A 14 5.42 -23.90 23.45
CA LYS A 14 5.61 -23.53 22.04
C LYS A 14 5.21 -24.69 21.11
N GLU A 15 5.62 -25.91 21.42
CA GLU A 15 5.29 -27.12 20.67
C GLU A 15 3.78 -27.41 20.70
N ALA A 16 3.15 -27.36 21.88
CA ALA A 16 1.69 -27.51 21.97
C ALA A 16 0.92 -26.39 21.22
N LYS A 17 1.52 -25.21 21.04
CA LYS A 17 0.96 -24.13 20.23
C LYS A 17 1.17 -24.35 18.72
N SER A 18 2.31 -24.92 18.29
CA SER A 18 2.54 -25.25 16.88
C SER A 18 1.65 -26.41 16.44
N GLU A 19 1.56 -27.48 17.23
CA GLU A 19 0.69 -28.63 16.94
C GLU A 19 -0.79 -28.21 16.83
N LYS A 20 -1.28 -27.36 17.76
CA LYS A 20 -2.65 -26.84 17.69
C LYS A 20 -2.88 -25.94 16.46
N LYS A 21 -1.83 -25.28 15.95
CA LYS A 21 -1.90 -24.45 14.74
C LYS A 21 -1.87 -25.32 13.47
N GLU A 22 -1.04 -26.35 13.46
CA GLU A 22 -0.95 -27.33 12.37
C GLU A 22 -2.22 -28.17 12.24
N ALA A 23 -2.77 -28.69 13.34
CA ALA A 23 -4.04 -29.42 13.33
C ALA A 23 -5.21 -28.55 12.83
N LYS A 24 -5.22 -27.24 13.13
CA LYS A 24 -6.19 -26.30 12.58
C LYS A 24 -5.97 -26.06 11.08
N ALA A 25 -4.73 -25.97 10.63
CA ALA A 25 -4.38 -25.81 9.22
C ALA A 25 -4.76 -27.06 8.40
N GLU A 26 -4.50 -28.26 8.93
CA GLU A 26 -4.85 -29.53 8.31
C GLU A 26 -6.38 -29.70 8.18
N LYS A 27 -7.13 -29.42 9.25
CA LYS A 27 -8.60 -29.44 9.20
C LYS A 27 -9.17 -28.41 8.22
N ALA A 28 -8.53 -27.25 8.08
CA ALA A 28 -8.90 -26.28 7.05
C ALA A 28 -8.61 -26.82 5.64
N ASN A 29 -7.41 -27.36 5.41
CA ASN A 29 -7.00 -27.94 4.13
C ASN A 29 -7.89 -29.10 3.71
N ALA A 30 -8.26 -30.01 4.61
CA ALA A 30 -9.21 -31.09 4.34
C ALA A 30 -10.58 -30.56 3.88
N LYS A 31 -11.10 -29.51 4.54
CA LYS A 31 -12.34 -28.84 4.11
C LYS A 31 -12.21 -28.20 2.73
N TYR A 32 -11.06 -27.63 2.40
CA TYR A 32 -10.81 -27.06 1.07
C TYR A 32 -10.75 -28.15 0.00
N LYS A 33 -10.06 -29.27 0.26
CA LYS A 33 -9.98 -30.43 -0.66
C LYS A 33 -11.36 -31.03 -0.93
N ALA A 34 -12.14 -31.33 0.11
CA ALA A 34 -13.50 -31.85 -0.05
C ALA A 34 -14.44 -30.90 -0.84
N LYS A 35 -14.27 -29.58 -0.66
CA LYS A 35 -15.01 -28.58 -1.46
C LYS A 35 -14.53 -28.55 -2.93
N ALA A 36 -13.25 -28.76 -3.18
CA ALA A 36 -12.69 -28.82 -4.53
C ALA A 36 -13.19 -30.07 -5.27
N GLU A 37 -13.12 -31.25 -4.63
CA GLU A 37 -13.65 -32.51 -5.16
C GLU A 37 -15.14 -32.41 -5.48
N LYS A 38 -15.96 -31.85 -4.57
CA LYS A 38 -17.39 -31.65 -4.83
C LYS A 38 -17.66 -30.71 -6.00
N LYS A 39 -16.80 -29.70 -6.23
CA LYS A 39 -16.90 -28.81 -7.39
C LYS A 39 -16.49 -29.51 -8.68
N HIS A 40 -15.43 -30.30 -8.62
CA HIS A 40 -14.91 -31.08 -9.73
C HIS A 40 -15.93 -32.14 -10.18
N ALA A 41 -16.47 -32.92 -9.26
CA ALA A 41 -17.53 -33.89 -9.53
C ALA A 41 -18.79 -33.26 -10.16
N LYS A 42 -19.20 -32.08 -9.68
CA LYS A 42 -20.31 -31.31 -10.29
C LYS A 42 -19.97 -30.85 -11.71
N ALA A 43 -18.75 -30.35 -11.92
CA ALA A 43 -18.29 -29.92 -13.23
C ALA A 43 -18.21 -31.10 -14.22
N TYR A 44 -17.80 -32.27 -13.76
CA TYR A 44 -17.81 -33.51 -14.53
C TYR A 44 -19.24 -33.91 -14.90
N ALA A 45 -20.16 -33.99 -13.93
CA ALA A 45 -21.56 -34.34 -14.20
C ALA A 45 -22.23 -33.40 -15.21
N SER A 46 -21.95 -32.10 -15.15
CA SER A 46 -22.40 -31.13 -16.17
C SER A 46 -21.77 -31.39 -17.54
N PHE A 47 -20.47 -31.70 -17.58
CA PHE A 47 -19.76 -32.01 -18.82
C PHE A 47 -20.30 -33.29 -19.50
N VAL A 48 -20.55 -34.35 -18.74
CA VAL A 48 -21.17 -35.61 -19.24
C VAL A 48 -22.51 -35.30 -19.90
N LYS A 49 -23.42 -34.63 -19.19
CA LYS A 49 -24.75 -34.26 -19.73
C LYS A 49 -24.66 -33.41 -20.99
N ASP A 50 -23.77 -32.42 -21.01
CA ASP A 50 -23.58 -31.55 -22.18
C ASP A 50 -23.01 -32.33 -23.38
N THR A 51 -22.14 -33.31 -23.13
CA THR A 51 -21.49 -34.12 -24.15
C THR A 51 -22.45 -35.16 -24.72
N GLU A 52 -23.24 -35.83 -23.89
CA GLU A 52 -24.34 -36.71 -24.31
C GLU A 52 -25.36 -35.96 -25.17
N LYS A 53 -25.77 -34.75 -24.74
CA LYS A 53 -26.70 -33.92 -25.52
C LYS A 53 -26.12 -33.50 -26.88
N LYS A 54 -24.81 -33.26 -26.96
CA LYS A 54 -24.13 -32.98 -28.24
C LYS A 54 -24.05 -34.23 -29.11
N ASN A 55 -23.69 -35.38 -28.54
CA ASN A 55 -23.63 -36.66 -29.25
C ASN A 55 -25.00 -37.02 -29.84
N ALA A 56 -26.09 -36.87 -29.08
CA ALA A 56 -27.44 -37.10 -29.59
C ALA A 56 -27.79 -36.19 -30.79
N LYS A 57 -27.43 -34.91 -30.73
CA LYS A 57 -27.64 -33.96 -31.85
C LYS A 57 -26.79 -34.32 -33.08
N LEU A 58 -25.53 -34.70 -32.86
CA LEU A 58 -24.61 -35.09 -33.92
C LEU A 58 -25.02 -36.40 -34.57
N GLN A 59 -25.52 -37.36 -33.79
CA GLN A 59 -26.06 -38.62 -34.28
C GLN A 59 -27.29 -38.38 -35.16
N ALA A 60 -28.24 -37.57 -34.69
CA ALA A 60 -29.43 -37.21 -35.49
C ALA A 60 -29.06 -36.47 -36.78
N LYS A 61 -28.00 -35.64 -36.76
CA LYS A 61 -27.49 -34.96 -37.96
C LYS A 61 -26.78 -35.92 -38.91
N ALA A 62 -25.94 -36.82 -38.39
CA ALA A 62 -25.24 -37.83 -39.17
C ALA A 62 -26.22 -38.79 -39.87
N GLN A 63 -27.29 -39.19 -39.17
CA GLN A 63 -28.39 -39.98 -39.75
C GLN A 63 -29.10 -39.26 -40.91
N LYS A 64 -29.35 -37.94 -40.77
CA LYS A 64 -29.94 -37.12 -41.85
C LYS A 64 -29.00 -36.94 -43.04
N ASP A 65 -27.70 -36.79 -42.77
CA ASP A 65 -26.68 -36.53 -43.78
C ASP A 65 -26.11 -37.82 -44.41
N GLY A 66 -26.59 -39.01 -43.99
CA GLY A 66 -26.09 -40.30 -44.47
C GLY A 66 -24.63 -40.59 -44.09
N LYS A 67 -24.12 -39.95 -43.04
CA LYS A 67 -22.73 -40.06 -42.58
C LYS A 67 -22.61 -40.98 -41.37
N GLU A 68 -21.44 -41.61 -41.26
CA GLU A 68 -21.10 -42.39 -40.07
C GLU A 68 -20.91 -41.45 -38.85
N PHE A 69 -21.53 -41.81 -37.73
CA PHE A 69 -21.46 -41.04 -36.50
C PHE A 69 -20.34 -41.58 -35.60
N VAL A 70 -19.36 -40.73 -35.30
CA VAL A 70 -18.35 -41.02 -34.27
C VAL A 70 -18.69 -40.22 -33.00
N PRO A 71 -18.97 -40.88 -31.87
CA PRO A 71 -19.33 -40.20 -30.63
C PRO A 71 -18.12 -39.48 -30.02
N ILE A 72 -18.38 -38.31 -29.43
CA ILE A 72 -17.39 -37.62 -28.60
C ILE A 72 -17.15 -38.46 -27.34
N ALA A 73 -15.91 -38.88 -27.11
CA ALA A 73 -15.51 -39.65 -25.94
C ALA A 73 -15.66 -38.82 -24.65
N ILE A 74 -16.17 -39.47 -23.60
CA ILE A 74 -16.29 -38.91 -22.26
C ILE A 74 -15.18 -39.55 -21.42
N PRO A 75 -14.13 -38.80 -21.03
CA PRO A 75 -13.08 -39.32 -20.15
C PRO A 75 -13.62 -39.66 -18.77
N ASN A 76 -12.93 -40.50 -18.00
CA ASN A 76 -13.31 -40.79 -16.61
C ASN A 76 -13.20 -39.53 -15.73
N VAL A 77 -13.87 -39.52 -14.58
CA VAL A 77 -13.85 -38.39 -13.64
C VAL A 77 -12.43 -38.03 -13.22
N ASP A 78 -11.55 -39.00 -12.97
CA ASP A 78 -10.18 -38.73 -12.52
C ASP A 78 -9.30 -38.08 -13.61
N GLU A 79 -9.58 -38.39 -14.88
CA GLU A 79 -8.89 -37.82 -16.04
C GLU A 79 -9.54 -36.52 -16.53
N TYR A 80 -10.76 -36.24 -16.09
CA TYR A 80 -11.46 -35.02 -16.45
C TYR A 80 -10.78 -33.82 -15.82
N GLN A 81 -10.08 -33.05 -16.63
CA GLN A 81 -9.62 -31.72 -16.25
C GLN A 81 -10.61 -30.67 -16.73
N THR A 82 -10.99 -29.77 -15.83
CA THR A 82 -11.79 -28.60 -16.22
C THR A 82 -10.96 -27.69 -17.12
N LYS A 83 -11.63 -26.91 -17.99
CA LYS A 83 -10.96 -25.89 -18.82
C LYS A 83 -10.08 -24.92 -18.01
N LYS A 84 -10.41 -24.70 -16.73
CA LYS A 84 -9.62 -23.83 -15.84
C LYS A 84 -8.34 -24.53 -15.40
N GLU A 85 -8.40 -25.80 -15.04
CA GLU A 85 -7.23 -26.60 -14.65
C GLU A 85 -6.26 -26.75 -15.83
N ILE A 86 -6.76 -27.10 -17.02
CA ILE A 86 -5.93 -27.17 -18.25
C ILE A 86 -5.23 -25.84 -18.52
N LYS A 87 -5.92 -24.71 -18.32
CA LYS A 87 -5.32 -23.37 -18.50
C LYS A 87 -4.29 -23.05 -17.42
N ALA A 88 -4.54 -23.47 -16.18
CA ALA A 88 -3.62 -23.27 -15.07
C ALA A 88 -2.34 -24.09 -15.26
N GLU A 89 -2.45 -25.36 -15.65
CA GLU A 89 -1.32 -26.24 -15.95
C GLU A 89 -0.48 -25.75 -17.14
N LYS A 90 -1.14 -25.25 -18.20
CA LYS A 90 -0.45 -24.57 -19.31
C LYS A 90 0.23 -23.27 -18.88
N ALA A 91 -0.28 -22.60 -17.85
CA ALA A 91 0.34 -21.38 -17.33
C ALA A 91 1.54 -21.70 -16.42
N THR A 92 1.46 -22.75 -15.59
CA THR A 92 2.55 -23.20 -14.72
C THR A 92 3.72 -23.75 -15.54
N THR A 93 3.46 -24.60 -16.54
CA THR A 93 4.50 -25.09 -17.48
C THR A 93 5.19 -23.95 -18.23
N LYS A 94 4.43 -22.95 -18.72
CA LYS A 94 5.01 -21.73 -19.32
C LYS A 94 5.85 -20.92 -18.33
N ALA A 95 5.40 -20.79 -17.08
CA ALA A 95 6.14 -20.07 -16.04
C ALA A 95 7.43 -20.80 -15.67
N TYR A 96 7.38 -22.12 -15.57
CA TYR A 96 8.53 -22.98 -15.34
C TYR A 96 9.55 -22.86 -16.48
N GLY A 97 9.13 -22.99 -17.74
CA GLY A 97 10.04 -22.81 -18.89
C GLY A 97 10.72 -21.43 -18.91
N LYS A 98 10.03 -20.37 -18.48
CA LYS A 98 10.64 -19.03 -18.31
C LYS A 98 11.65 -18.99 -17.15
N TYR A 99 11.39 -19.72 -16.08
CA TYR A 99 12.28 -19.81 -14.92
C TYR A 99 13.56 -20.59 -15.26
N VAL A 100 13.43 -21.73 -15.92
CA VAL A 100 14.56 -22.54 -16.42
C VAL A 100 15.48 -21.69 -17.32
N LYS A 101 14.94 -21.02 -18.33
CA LYS A 101 15.73 -20.13 -19.20
C LYS A 101 16.46 -19.02 -18.45
N LYS A 102 15.89 -18.50 -17.35
CA LYS A 102 16.57 -17.50 -16.51
C LYS A 102 17.71 -18.13 -15.71
N LEU A 103 17.52 -19.33 -15.17
CA LEU A 103 18.55 -20.07 -14.45
C LEU A 103 19.71 -20.43 -15.37
N GLU A 104 19.44 -20.98 -16.56
CA GLU A 104 20.46 -21.28 -17.56
C GLU A 104 21.26 -20.04 -17.95
N LYS A 105 20.59 -18.90 -18.19
CA LYS A 105 21.27 -17.63 -18.48
C LYS A 105 22.12 -17.12 -17.32
N LYS A 106 21.72 -17.38 -16.07
CA LYS A 106 22.54 -17.06 -14.89
C LYS A 106 23.74 -18.01 -14.79
N ASN A 107 23.52 -19.31 -14.93
CA ASN A 107 24.55 -20.33 -14.90
C ASN A 107 25.62 -20.07 -15.97
N ALA A 108 25.24 -19.84 -17.23
CA ALA A 108 26.18 -19.51 -18.31
C ALA A 108 27.01 -18.24 -18.05
N LYS A 109 26.43 -17.23 -17.38
CA LYS A 109 27.17 -16.02 -16.98
C LYS A 109 28.17 -16.30 -15.85
N VAL A 110 27.78 -17.12 -14.89
CA VAL A 110 28.62 -17.49 -13.75
C VAL A 110 29.74 -18.41 -14.22
N GLU A 111 29.46 -19.38 -15.09
CA GLU A 111 30.44 -20.25 -15.73
C GLU A 111 31.51 -19.45 -16.47
N LYS A 112 31.13 -18.50 -17.33
CA LYS A 112 32.09 -17.60 -18.01
C LYS A 112 32.92 -16.77 -17.03
N LYS A 113 32.37 -16.39 -15.86
CA LYS A 113 33.11 -15.67 -14.82
C LYS A 113 34.04 -16.59 -14.04
N CYS A 114 33.62 -17.82 -13.74
CA CYS A 114 34.41 -18.82 -13.05
C CYS A 114 35.59 -19.29 -13.91
N ALA A 115 35.36 -19.53 -15.20
CA ALA A 115 36.41 -19.83 -16.19
C ALA A 115 37.48 -18.74 -16.26
N LYS A 116 37.08 -17.46 -16.26
CA LYS A 116 38.02 -16.32 -16.20
C LYS A 116 38.80 -16.21 -14.90
N LYS A 117 38.25 -16.73 -13.79
CA LYS A 117 38.86 -16.64 -12.45
C LYS A 117 39.52 -17.95 -12.00
N GLY A 118 39.59 -18.96 -12.87
CA GLY A 118 40.18 -20.28 -12.57
C GLY A 118 39.45 -21.06 -11.47
N LYS A 119 38.20 -20.71 -11.14
CA LYS A 119 37.43 -21.37 -10.07
C LYS A 119 36.51 -22.45 -10.66
N PRO A 120 36.30 -23.59 -9.95
CA PRO A 120 35.31 -24.58 -10.35
C PRO A 120 33.92 -23.93 -10.41
N PHE A 121 33.21 -24.17 -11.51
CA PHE A 121 31.81 -23.76 -11.64
C PHE A 121 30.90 -24.87 -11.09
N VAL A 122 30.00 -24.50 -10.17
CA VAL A 122 28.91 -25.37 -9.72
C VAL A 122 27.61 -24.78 -10.26
N PRO A 123 26.91 -25.46 -11.19
CA PRO A 123 25.65 -24.97 -11.73
C PRO A 123 24.56 -24.96 -10.66
N VAL A 124 23.76 -23.90 -10.65
CA VAL A 124 22.54 -23.86 -9.83
C VAL A 124 21.59 -24.93 -10.37
N GLN A 125 21.21 -25.87 -9.52
CA GLN A 125 20.26 -26.93 -9.87
C GLN A 125 18.92 -26.33 -10.26
N ILE A 126 18.34 -26.88 -11.33
CA ILE A 126 17.01 -26.52 -11.80
C ILE A 126 16.02 -27.36 -10.97
N PRO A 127 15.17 -26.74 -10.14
CA PRO A 127 14.10 -27.44 -9.41
C PRO A 127 13.17 -28.14 -10.39
N THR A 128 12.56 -29.26 -10.01
CA THR A 128 11.56 -29.96 -10.83
C THR A 128 10.27 -29.14 -11.00
N GLU A 129 9.39 -29.52 -11.94
CA GLU A 129 8.12 -28.80 -12.16
C GLU A 129 7.21 -28.82 -10.92
N GLU A 130 7.14 -29.94 -10.21
CA GLU A 130 6.36 -30.07 -8.98
C GLU A 130 6.94 -29.21 -7.84
N GLU A 131 8.27 -29.22 -7.68
CA GLU A 131 8.94 -28.38 -6.68
C GLU A 131 8.80 -26.90 -7.03
N PHE A 132 8.84 -26.53 -8.31
CA PHE A 132 8.59 -25.17 -8.75
C PHE A 132 7.15 -24.76 -8.45
N ALA A 133 6.15 -25.60 -8.77
CA ALA A 133 4.74 -25.35 -8.50
C ALA A 133 4.44 -25.18 -7.00
N ASN A 134 5.12 -25.97 -6.16
CA ASN A 134 5.03 -25.89 -4.71
C ASN A 134 5.91 -24.78 -4.10
N SER A 135 6.85 -24.22 -4.87
CA SER A 135 7.69 -23.13 -4.40
C SER A 135 6.94 -21.80 -4.34
N SER A 136 7.36 -20.94 -3.42
CA SER A 136 6.90 -19.54 -3.34
C SER A 136 7.23 -18.71 -4.61
N THR A 137 8.00 -19.29 -5.54
CA THR A 137 8.39 -18.69 -6.82
C THR A 137 7.29 -18.83 -7.88
N ALA A 138 6.55 -19.94 -7.92
CA ALA A 138 5.46 -20.13 -8.87
C ALA A 138 4.28 -19.19 -8.59
N ASN A 139 4.06 -18.82 -7.33
CA ASN A 139 2.87 -18.10 -6.89
C ASN A 139 3.07 -16.58 -6.75
N GLN A 140 3.90 -15.98 -7.61
CA GLN A 140 4.09 -14.52 -7.63
C GLN A 140 3.02 -13.81 -8.46
N ASN A 141 1.78 -13.79 -7.96
CA ASN A 141 0.79 -12.80 -8.39
C ASN A 141 1.20 -11.42 -7.86
N LYS A 142 2.15 -10.78 -8.54
CA LYS A 142 2.64 -9.43 -8.20
C LYS A 142 1.50 -8.43 -8.06
N ALA A 143 0.50 -8.51 -8.95
CA ALA A 143 -0.69 -7.67 -8.91
C ALA A 143 -1.53 -7.91 -7.63
N GLY A 144 -1.71 -9.17 -7.22
CA GLY A 144 -2.45 -9.51 -6.01
C GLY A 144 -1.78 -8.99 -4.74
N LYS A 145 -0.45 -9.03 -4.66
CA LYS A 145 0.31 -8.44 -3.54
C LYS A 145 0.17 -6.91 -3.46
N ILE A 146 0.15 -6.24 -4.62
CA ILE A 146 -0.03 -4.78 -4.68
C ILE A 146 -1.46 -4.41 -4.26
N ILE A 147 -2.47 -5.13 -4.76
CA ILE A 147 -3.87 -4.92 -4.37
C ILE A 147 -4.06 -5.18 -2.86
N LEU A 148 -3.45 -6.23 -2.32
CA LEU A 148 -3.50 -6.53 -0.88
C LEU A 148 -2.84 -5.42 -0.05
N MET A 149 -1.70 -4.87 -0.50
CA MET A 149 -1.03 -3.74 0.17
C MET A 149 -1.89 -2.47 0.15
N ILE A 150 -2.57 -2.20 -0.97
CA ILE A 150 -3.49 -1.05 -1.09
C ILE A 150 -4.69 -1.21 -0.14
N ILE A 151 -5.29 -2.41 -0.09
CA ILE A 151 -6.38 -2.72 0.84
C ILE A 151 -5.94 -2.57 2.30
N LEU A 152 -4.73 -3.04 2.63
CA LEU A 152 -4.17 -2.92 3.97
C LEU A 152 -3.98 -1.45 4.39
N LEU A 153 -3.47 -0.62 3.49
CA LEU A 153 -3.31 0.82 3.72
C LEU A 153 -4.65 1.53 3.91
N LEU A 154 -5.66 1.18 3.10
CA LEU A 154 -7.01 1.72 3.26
C LEU A 154 -7.65 1.32 4.59
N LEU A 155 -7.44 0.08 5.05
CA LEU A 155 -7.91 -0.36 6.37
C LEU A 155 -7.25 0.40 7.51
N ILE A 156 -5.94 0.67 7.42
CA ILE A 156 -5.22 1.45 8.42
C ILE A 156 -5.75 2.90 8.44
N TRP A 157 -5.96 3.50 7.26
CA TRP A 157 -6.53 4.84 7.15
C TRP A 157 -7.94 4.91 7.76
N PHE A 158 -8.80 3.92 7.45
CA PHE A 158 -10.14 3.83 8.02
C PHE A 158 -10.14 3.64 9.54
N LEU A 159 -9.19 2.86 10.09
CA LEU A 159 -9.02 2.69 11.53
C LEU A 159 -8.64 4.00 12.21
N ILE A 160 -7.69 4.77 11.64
CA ILE A 160 -7.28 6.07 12.17
C ILE A 160 -8.45 7.06 12.15
N TYR A 161 -9.20 7.09 11.04
CA TYR A 161 -10.43 7.90 10.94
C TYR A 161 -11.42 7.55 12.06
N PHE A 162 -11.65 6.26 12.31
CA PHE A 162 -12.58 5.82 13.34
C PHE A 162 -12.09 6.16 14.76
N ILE A 163 -10.78 6.10 15.02
CA ILE A 163 -10.19 6.53 16.30
C ILE A 163 -10.37 8.03 16.50
N ILE A 164 -10.09 8.86 15.49
CA ILE A 164 -10.29 10.31 15.57
C ILE A 164 -11.77 10.65 15.78
N MET A 165 -12.66 10.02 15.02
CA MET A 165 -14.10 10.20 15.17
C MET A 165 -14.57 9.78 16.57
N TYR A 166 -14.11 8.65 17.08
CA TYR A 166 -14.44 8.17 18.43
C TYR A 166 -13.96 9.14 19.51
N VAL A 167 -12.73 9.63 19.42
CA VAL A 167 -12.18 10.63 20.36
C VAL A 167 -12.97 11.94 20.29
N ASN A 168 -13.32 12.41 19.10
CA ASN A 168 -14.14 13.62 18.93
C ASN A 168 -15.58 13.44 19.44
N THR A 169 -16.18 12.24 19.34
CA THR A 169 -17.53 11.98 19.87
C THR A 169 -17.55 11.71 21.38
N ALA A 170 -16.43 11.28 21.97
CA ALA A 170 -16.31 11.08 23.42
C ALA A 170 -15.94 12.38 24.17
N TYR A 171 -15.61 13.46 23.44
CA TYR A 171 -15.35 14.77 24.01
C TYR A 171 -16.66 15.55 24.15
N VAL A 172 -17.38 15.33 25.26
CA VAL A 172 -18.38 16.28 25.73
C VAL A 172 -17.62 17.39 26.45
N ALA A 173 -17.53 18.56 25.82
CA ALA A 173 -16.96 19.73 26.46
C ALA A 173 -17.75 20.04 27.76
N PRO A 174 -17.09 20.29 28.90
CA PRO A 174 -17.79 20.77 30.07
C PRO A 174 -18.40 22.14 29.73
N VAL A 175 -19.72 22.24 29.85
CA VAL A 175 -20.43 23.52 29.86
C VAL A 175 -19.91 24.27 31.09
N VAL A 176 -18.99 25.20 30.86
CA VAL A 176 -18.62 26.21 31.85
C VAL A 176 -19.82 27.14 31.93
N GLU A 177 -20.58 27.04 33.01
CA GLU A 177 -21.64 27.99 33.34
C GLU A 177 -21.00 29.38 33.50
N GLU A 178 -21.29 30.27 32.56
CA GLU A 178 -20.97 31.69 32.68
C GLU A 178 -21.79 32.29 33.83
N THR A 179 -21.15 32.44 34.98
CA THR A 179 -21.69 33.27 36.07
C THR A 179 -21.11 34.68 35.94
N THR A 180 -21.95 35.55 35.40
CA THR A 180 -22.00 37.02 35.50
C THR A 180 -20.93 37.73 36.34
N VAL A 181 -20.18 38.66 35.73
CA VAL A 181 -20.07 40.05 36.24
C VAL A 181 -20.02 40.98 35.02
N ALA A 182 -20.93 41.94 35.00
CA ALA A 182 -20.98 43.01 34.01
C ALA A 182 -19.77 43.93 34.18
N GLU A 183 -19.01 44.17 33.11
CA GLU A 183 -18.16 45.34 32.99
C GLU A 183 -18.16 45.85 31.54
N GLU A 184 -18.14 47.18 31.43
CA GLU A 184 -18.51 48.01 30.30
C GLU A 184 -17.96 47.60 28.92
N SER A 185 -18.85 47.75 27.94
CA SER A 185 -18.58 47.71 26.50
C SER A 185 -17.62 48.83 26.07
N LYS A 186 -16.31 48.57 26.09
CA LYS A 186 -15.39 49.27 25.18
C LYS A 186 -15.45 48.61 23.81
N LYS A 187 -16.04 49.29 22.83
CA LYS A 187 -15.88 48.97 21.41
C LYS A 187 -14.40 48.66 21.13
N PRO A 188 -14.07 47.58 20.40
CA PRO A 188 -12.69 47.30 20.04
C PRO A 188 -12.15 48.53 19.28
N ALA A 189 -10.98 49.01 19.69
CA ALA A 189 -10.30 50.07 18.97
C ALA A 189 -10.05 49.58 17.53
N VAL A 190 -10.72 50.23 16.59
CA VAL A 190 -10.48 50.02 15.16
C VAL A 190 -9.16 50.71 14.87
N TYR A 191 -8.10 49.92 14.77
CA TYR A 191 -6.82 50.38 14.28
C TYR A 191 -6.82 50.23 12.76
N ASP A 192 -6.66 51.34 12.04
CA ASP A 192 -6.33 51.27 10.63
C ASP A 192 -4.95 50.59 10.51
N LEU A 193 -4.88 49.52 9.71
CA LEU A 193 -3.62 48.85 9.39
C LEU A 193 -2.65 49.90 8.85
N TYR A 194 -1.47 50.01 9.46
CA TYR A 194 -0.37 50.82 8.96
C TYR A 194 -0.08 50.45 7.50
N SER A 195 -0.53 51.30 6.57
CA SER A 195 -0.18 51.21 5.17
C SER A 195 1.13 51.98 5.00
N ASN A 196 2.23 51.25 4.92
CA ASN A 196 3.54 51.83 4.66
C ASN A 196 3.48 52.59 3.32
N PRO A 197 3.60 53.93 3.28
CA PRO A 197 3.48 54.72 2.06
C PRO A 197 4.72 54.62 1.16
N HIS A 198 5.71 53.82 1.56
CA HIS A 198 6.82 53.44 0.70
C HIS A 198 6.41 52.21 -0.10
N GLU A 199 6.30 52.34 -1.43
CA GLU A 199 6.36 51.17 -2.30
C GLU A 199 7.60 50.37 -1.92
N ILE A 200 7.40 49.19 -1.32
CA ILE A 200 8.50 48.30 -0.94
C ILE A 200 9.01 47.65 -2.23
N THR A 201 9.81 48.41 -2.99
CA THR A 201 10.50 47.97 -4.21
C THR A 201 11.95 47.55 -3.94
N THR A 202 12.36 47.43 -2.67
CA THR A 202 13.75 47.10 -2.30
C THR A 202 13.92 45.77 -1.56
N THR A 203 12.84 45.04 -1.24
CA THR A 203 12.99 43.68 -0.71
C THR A 203 13.34 42.75 -1.86
N PRO A 204 14.50 42.09 -1.86
CA PRO A 204 14.87 41.18 -2.92
C PRO A 204 13.88 40.00 -2.96
N ASP A 205 13.53 39.55 -4.16
CA ASP A 205 12.81 38.30 -4.32
C ASP A 205 13.76 37.16 -3.93
N TYR A 206 13.38 36.42 -2.89
CA TYR A 206 14.18 35.30 -2.41
C TYR A 206 13.88 34.06 -3.24
N ASN A 207 14.89 33.23 -3.45
CA ASN A 207 14.69 32.01 -4.22
C ASN A 207 13.93 30.95 -3.38
N VAL A 208 13.46 29.90 -4.05
CA VAL A 208 12.70 28.81 -3.43
C VAL A 208 13.49 28.11 -2.30
N ASN A 209 14.81 28.06 -2.37
CA ASN A 209 15.64 27.43 -1.33
C ASN A 209 15.67 28.28 -0.05
N ASP A 210 15.74 29.59 -0.18
CA ASP A 210 15.71 30.52 0.96
C ASP A 210 14.33 30.47 1.65
N ALA A 211 13.26 30.47 0.86
CA ALA A 211 11.89 30.27 1.35
C ALA A 211 11.70 28.92 2.05
N LYS A 212 12.34 27.87 1.54
CA LYS A 212 12.36 26.54 2.17
C LYS A 212 13.14 26.54 3.49
N ARG A 213 14.25 27.27 3.59
CA ARG A 213 15.04 27.41 4.82
C ARG A 213 14.24 28.14 5.89
N MET A 214 13.56 29.23 5.54
CA MET A 214 12.66 29.94 6.45
C MET A 214 11.50 29.05 6.91
N LEU A 215 10.83 28.36 5.99
CA LEU A 215 9.74 27.45 6.33
C LEU A 215 10.17 26.33 7.29
N LYS A 216 11.39 25.80 7.12
CA LYS A 216 11.95 24.80 8.03
C LYS A 216 12.02 25.33 9.46
N GLN A 217 12.54 26.55 9.63
CA GLN A 217 12.61 27.20 10.93
C GLN A 217 11.21 27.47 11.51
N THR A 218 10.30 28.01 10.70
CA THR A 218 8.92 28.28 11.14
C THR A 218 8.21 26.99 11.60
N ILE A 219 8.42 25.87 10.92
CA ILE A 219 7.86 24.57 11.36
C ILE A 219 8.52 24.11 12.67
N HIS A 220 9.84 24.26 12.80
CA HIS A 220 10.55 23.93 14.04
C HIS A 220 10.02 24.72 15.25
N ASP A 221 9.63 25.97 15.04
CA ASP A 221 9.19 26.82 16.15
C ASP A 221 7.70 26.60 16.48
N ASN A 222 6.89 26.27 15.47
CA ASN A 222 5.43 26.19 15.61
C ASN A 222 4.85 24.76 15.48
N TRP A 223 5.67 23.69 15.45
CA TRP A 223 5.18 22.34 15.12
C TRP A 223 4.03 21.86 16.01
N ARG A 224 4.00 22.28 17.29
CA ARG A 224 2.91 21.98 18.22
C ARG A 224 1.62 22.69 17.83
N GLU A 225 1.70 23.98 17.52
CA GLU A 225 0.55 24.82 17.13
C GLU A 225 -0.03 24.39 15.78
N ILE A 226 0.84 23.98 14.85
CA ILE A 226 0.43 23.42 13.56
C ILE A 226 -0.21 22.03 13.72
N GLY A 227 -0.12 21.41 14.90
CA GLY A 227 -0.75 20.13 15.22
C GLY A 227 0.07 18.91 14.78
N TYR A 228 1.39 19.01 14.72
CA TYR A 228 2.26 17.85 14.59
C TYR A 228 2.51 17.18 15.95
N SER A 229 2.68 15.86 15.94
CA SER A 229 3.03 15.06 17.14
C SER A 229 4.50 15.13 17.52
N SER A 230 5.36 15.60 16.60
CA SER A 230 6.81 15.78 16.78
C SER A 230 7.32 16.81 15.79
N ASP A 231 8.52 17.36 16.03
CA ASP A 231 9.12 18.35 15.13
C ASP A 231 9.30 17.78 13.71
N ALA A 232 8.58 18.37 12.76
CA ALA A 232 8.56 17.99 11.36
C ALA A 232 9.48 18.87 10.49
N SER A 233 10.27 19.78 11.08
CA SER A 233 11.17 20.67 10.34
C SER A 233 12.20 19.91 9.49
N ASN A 234 12.66 18.76 9.98
CA ASN A 234 13.61 17.90 9.28
C ASN A 234 12.97 16.95 8.26
N SER A 235 11.65 16.96 8.13
CA SER A 235 10.94 16.17 7.12
C SER A 235 11.19 16.71 5.71
N ALA A 236 10.86 15.89 4.70
CA ALA A 236 10.95 16.32 3.31
C ALA A 236 9.94 17.44 3.01
N ILE A 237 10.45 18.66 2.82
CA ILE A 237 9.68 19.82 2.35
C ILE A 237 9.80 19.89 0.82
N SER A 238 8.67 19.72 0.13
CA SER A 238 8.57 19.76 -1.33
C SER A 238 7.98 21.08 -1.79
N PHE A 239 8.59 21.68 -2.81
CA PHE A 239 8.01 22.82 -3.53
C PHE A 239 7.06 22.30 -4.62
N ASN A 240 5.89 22.89 -4.75
CA ASN A 240 4.85 22.45 -5.68
C ASN A 240 4.94 23.13 -7.07
N ASN A 241 6.10 23.71 -7.42
CA ASN A 241 6.33 24.43 -8.69
C ASN A 241 5.23 25.46 -9.03
N SER A 242 4.65 26.08 -8.00
CA SER A 242 3.57 27.06 -8.13
C SER A 242 3.75 28.22 -7.18
N ILE A 243 3.48 29.41 -7.71
CA ILE A 243 3.37 30.67 -6.97
C ILE A 243 1.89 31.04 -6.96
N LYS A 244 1.35 31.36 -5.78
CA LYS A 244 -0.04 31.81 -5.63
C LYS A 244 -0.08 33.04 -4.74
N THR A 245 -0.96 33.97 -5.06
CA THR A 245 -1.24 35.11 -4.20
C THR A 245 -2.08 34.64 -3.02
N VAL A 246 -1.51 34.72 -1.81
CA VAL A 246 -2.15 34.36 -0.54
C VAL A 246 -2.12 35.59 0.35
N ASN A 247 -3.29 36.03 0.83
CA ASN A 247 -3.44 37.19 1.70
C ASN A 247 -2.72 38.46 1.17
N GLY A 248 -2.78 38.69 -0.15
CA GLY A 248 -2.20 39.87 -0.80
C GLY A 248 -0.70 39.80 -1.10
N ALA A 249 -0.03 38.66 -0.83
CA ALA A 249 1.37 38.45 -1.16
C ALA A 249 1.57 37.24 -2.08
N ASP A 250 2.47 37.36 -3.06
CA ASP A 250 2.87 36.22 -3.88
C ASP A 250 3.68 35.24 -3.04
N CYS A 251 3.24 33.98 -3.02
CA CYS A 251 3.78 32.96 -2.14
C CYS A 251 4.20 31.70 -2.91
N TYR A 252 5.35 31.15 -2.55
CA TYR A 252 5.76 29.81 -2.93
C TYR A 252 4.97 28.76 -2.16
N MET A 253 4.40 27.81 -2.90
CA MET A 253 3.59 26.74 -2.33
C MET A 253 4.45 25.54 -1.96
N PHE A 254 4.43 25.16 -0.68
CA PHE A 254 5.17 24.03 -0.14
C PHE A 254 4.26 22.98 0.46
N THR A 255 4.77 21.76 0.57
CA THR A 255 4.12 20.66 1.29
C THR A 255 5.14 19.98 2.20
N CYS A 256 4.77 19.83 3.46
CA CYS A 256 5.58 19.13 4.47
C CYS A 256 4.68 18.18 5.25
N SER A 257 5.04 16.90 5.32
CA SER A 257 4.36 15.90 6.16
C SER A 257 2.82 15.91 6.05
N GLY A 258 2.30 16.07 4.83
CA GLY A 258 0.86 16.07 4.54
C GLY A 258 0.12 17.40 4.76
N LYS A 259 0.80 18.46 5.22
CA LYS A 259 0.24 19.80 5.36
C LYS A 259 0.78 20.74 4.28
N GLN A 260 -0.04 21.71 3.89
CA GLN A 260 0.31 22.70 2.87
C GLN A 260 0.71 24.02 3.53
N TYR A 261 1.72 24.65 2.95
CA TYR A 261 2.28 25.91 3.41
C TYR A 261 2.42 26.87 2.25
N ALA A 262 2.27 28.16 2.52
CA ALA A 262 2.55 29.23 1.59
C ALA A 262 3.58 30.16 2.23
N VAL A 263 4.68 30.41 1.53
CA VAL A 263 5.75 31.29 2.01
C VAL A 263 5.86 32.47 1.07
N ALA A 264 5.72 33.70 1.57
CA ALA A 264 5.84 34.89 0.74
C ALA A 264 7.21 34.95 0.05
N VAL A 265 7.23 35.32 -1.24
CA VAL A 265 8.47 35.45 -2.05
C VAL A 265 9.43 36.45 -1.41
N LYS A 266 8.90 37.49 -0.75
CA LYS A 266 9.64 38.50 -0.01
C LYS A 266 10.04 38.07 1.42
N LEU A 267 9.82 36.81 1.79
CA LEU A 267 10.04 36.25 3.13
C LEU A 267 9.35 37.03 4.27
N SER A 268 8.30 37.78 3.95
CA SER A 268 7.58 38.63 4.90
C SER A 268 6.53 37.89 5.73
N ALA A 269 6.10 36.70 5.29
CA ALA A 269 5.09 35.91 5.96
C ALA A 269 5.18 34.42 5.60
N VAL A 270 4.76 33.58 6.54
CA VAL A 270 4.54 32.15 6.34
C VAL A 270 3.11 31.81 6.75
N TYR A 271 2.42 31.05 5.92
CA TYR A 271 1.06 30.59 6.16
C TYR A 271 1.00 29.07 6.12
N TYR A 272 0.09 28.49 6.89
CA TYR A 272 -0.28 27.08 6.78
C TYR A 272 -1.77 26.94 6.51
N VAL A 273 -2.13 25.87 5.82
CA VAL A 273 -3.54 25.57 5.55
C VAL A 273 -4.15 24.87 6.76
N ASN A 274 -5.11 25.53 7.39
CA ASN A 274 -5.96 24.96 8.44
C ASN A 274 -7.42 25.00 7.98
N ASN A 275 -8.09 23.85 7.93
CA ASN A 275 -9.48 23.72 7.47
C ASN A 275 -9.79 24.40 6.11
N GLY A 276 -8.79 24.51 5.22
CA GLY A 276 -8.93 25.12 3.90
C GLY A 276 -8.58 26.60 3.83
N GLU A 277 -8.28 27.24 4.96
CA GLU A 277 -7.89 28.66 5.04
C GLU A 277 -6.39 28.82 5.32
N TYR A 278 -5.79 29.89 4.81
CA TYR A 278 -4.37 30.22 5.05
C TYR A 278 -4.23 31.04 6.33
N VAL A 279 -3.79 30.38 7.39
CA VAL A 279 -3.57 30.99 8.71
C VAL A 279 -2.10 31.41 8.82
N PRO A 280 -1.79 32.66 9.23
CA PRO A 280 -0.42 33.10 9.41
C PRO A 280 0.26 32.36 10.57
N LEU A 281 1.54 32.07 10.40
CA LEU A 281 2.40 31.53 11.45
C LEU A 281 3.35 32.60 11.96
N SER A 282 3.58 32.59 13.28
CA SER A 282 4.63 33.39 13.88
C SER A 282 6.00 32.84 13.47
N PHE A 283 6.98 33.70 13.22
CA PHE A 283 8.36 33.29 13.01
C PHE A 283 9.31 34.32 13.61
N ALA A 284 10.42 33.86 14.17
CA ALA A 284 11.45 34.74 14.72
C ALA A 284 12.20 35.48 13.60
N ASN A 285 12.75 36.65 13.93
CA ASN A 285 13.42 37.53 12.96
C ASN A 285 14.53 36.79 12.21
N THR A 286 14.58 36.97 10.89
CA THR A 286 15.27 36.09 9.94
C THR A 286 16.76 36.36 9.77
N ASP A 287 17.37 37.17 10.65
CA ASP A 287 18.80 37.49 10.59
C ASP A 287 19.71 36.24 10.72
N ILE A 288 19.19 35.15 11.30
CA ILE A 288 19.88 33.85 11.47
C ILE A 288 19.96 33.05 10.13
N LEU A 289 19.22 33.47 9.10
CA LEU A 289 19.19 32.80 7.79
C LEU A 289 20.24 33.31 6.80
N PHE A 290 21.05 34.31 7.16
CA PHE A 290 21.99 34.97 6.24
C PHE A 290 23.47 34.96 6.69
N GLU A 291 23.80 34.28 7.79
CA GLU A 291 25.18 33.84 8.10
C GLU A 291 25.50 32.45 7.52
#